data_AF-A0AAV5YPX8-F1
#
_entry.id   AF-A0AAV5YPX8-F1
#
_cell.length_a   1.000
_cell.length_b   1.000
_cell.length_c   1.000
_cell.angle_alpha   90.00
_cell.angle_beta   90.00
_cell.angle_gamma   90.00
#
_symmetry.space_group_name_H-M   'P 1'
#
loop_
_entity.id
_entity.type
_entity.pdbx_description
1 polymer ?
#
loop_
_entity_poly.entity_id
_entity_poly.type
_entity_poly.pdbx_seq_one_letter_code
_entity_poly.pdbx_strand_id
1 'polypeptide(L)'
;MEGDLRRMSSGPPEEAARCFERAVEMARGRELRSLELRAATSLARLFRDQGRREDARRALAGIYSWFTEGFDLPDLRAARALLDDLGG
;
A
#
# COMPACT_ATOMS: atom_id res chain seq x y z
N MET A 1 38.04 -12.62 33.74
CA MET A 1 37.06 -13.50 33.03
C MET A 1 35.99 -12.59 32.50
N GLU A 2 36.41 -11.79 31.53
CA GLU A 2 35.66 -10.74 30.85
C GLU A 2 34.44 -11.31 30.11
N GLY A 3 33.25 -10.83 30.47
CA GLY A 3 32.54 -9.86 29.65
C GLY A 3 32.44 -10.02 28.12
N ASP A 4 32.38 -11.23 27.55
CA ASP A 4 32.14 -11.40 26.10
C ASP A 4 30.66 -11.62 25.76
N LEU A 5 29.86 -10.59 26.02
CA LEU A 5 28.57 -10.36 25.36
C LEU A 5 28.47 -8.86 25.06
N ARG A 6 28.86 -8.45 23.84
CA ARG A 6 28.20 -7.39 23.05
C ARG A 6 29.12 -6.89 21.93
N ARG A 7 28.69 -7.17 20.70
CA ARG A 7 28.63 -6.28 19.52
C ARG A 7 28.99 -7.03 18.24
N MET A 8 28.22 -8.07 17.92
CA MET A 8 27.98 -8.38 16.51
C MET A 8 26.89 -7.45 16.00
N SER A 9 27.26 -6.18 15.75
CA SER A 9 26.51 -5.23 14.92
C SER A 9 27.30 -3.93 14.87
N SER A 10 28.22 -3.83 13.91
CA SER A 10 28.72 -2.55 13.42
C SER A 10 29.17 -2.75 11.97
N GLY A 11 28.20 -3.00 11.09
CA GLY A 11 28.30 -2.38 9.77
C GLY A 11 28.22 -0.85 9.96
N PRO A 12 28.86 -0.04 9.10
CA PRO A 12 29.00 1.39 9.34
C PRO A 12 27.61 2.02 9.57
N PRO A 13 27.43 2.83 10.63
CA PRO A 13 26.13 3.40 11.02
C PRO A 13 25.47 4.22 9.89
N GLU A 14 26.27 4.71 8.94
CA GLU A 14 25.78 5.39 7.74
C GLU A 14 25.01 4.48 6.77
N GLU A 15 25.38 3.20 6.63
CA GLU A 15 24.65 2.28 5.76
C GLU A 15 23.30 1.89 6.37
N ALA A 16 23.26 1.73 7.70
CA ALA A 16 22.01 1.50 8.43
C ALA A 16 21.08 2.73 8.34
N ALA A 17 21.61 3.94 8.52
CA ALA A 17 20.85 5.18 8.39
C ALA A 17 20.24 5.32 6.98
N ARG A 18 21.01 5.06 5.91
CA ARG A 18 20.50 5.09 4.54
C ARG A 18 19.42 4.04 4.28
N CYS A 19 19.53 2.86 4.87
CA CYS A 19 18.49 1.83 4.76
C CYS A 19 17.18 2.28 5.41
N PHE A 20 17.26 2.88 6.61
CA PHE A 20 16.08 3.40 7.30
C PHE A 20 15.47 4.61 6.61
N GLU A 21 16.27 5.56 6.10
CA GLU A 21 15.78 6.69 5.31
C GLU A 21 15.01 6.21 4.08
N ARG A 22 15.56 5.24 3.36
CA ARG A 22 14.91 4.66 2.18
C ARG A 22 13.62 3.92 2.54
N ALA A 23 13.61 3.22 3.68
CA ALA A 23 12.40 2.58 4.19
C ALA A 23 11.32 3.60 4.59
N VAL A 24 11.71 4.73 5.18
CA VAL A 24 10.79 5.82 5.55
C VAL A 24 10.25 6.53 4.31
N GLU A 25 11.07 6.80 3.30
CA GLU A 25 10.61 7.37 2.03
C GLU A 25 9.63 6.43 1.31
N MET A 26 9.95 5.14 1.28
CA MET A 26 9.04 4.11 0.75
C MET A 26 7.74 4.06 1.55
N ALA A 27 7.80 4.13 2.89
CA ALA A 27 6.63 4.11 3.75
C ALA A 27 5.75 5.36 3.56
N ARG A 28 6.33 6.56 3.48
CA ARG A 28 5.58 7.82 3.24
C ARG A 28 4.86 7.81 1.90
N GLY A 29 5.53 7.33 0.85
CA GLY A 29 4.89 7.13 -0.45
C GLY A 29 3.77 6.09 -0.40
N ARG A 30 3.94 5.01 0.37
CA ARG A 30 2.92 3.95 0.55
C ARG A 30 1.75 4.39 1.42
N GLU A 31 1.97 5.25 2.42
CA GLU A 31 0.93 5.77 3.31
C GLU A 31 -0.06 6.65 2.55
N LEU A 32 0.45 7.60 1.76
CA LEU A 32 -0.37 8.42 0.87
C LEU A 32 -1.13 7.57 -0.15
N ARG A 33 -0.47 6.58 -0.78
CA ARG A 33 -1.14 5.66 -1.72
C ARG A 33 -2.22 4.80 -1.05
N SER A 34 -2.01 4.36 0.18
CA SER A 34 -3.00 3.59 0.94
C SER A 34 -4.24 4.44 1.23
N LEU A 35 -4.05 5.72 1.55
CA LEU A 35 -5.15 6.68 1.69
C LEU A 35 -5.88 6.93 0.36
N GLU A 36 -5.14 7.10 -0.75
CA GLU A 36 -5.73 7.23 -2.09
C GLU A 36 -6.56 6.00 -2.47
N LEU A 37 -6.07 4.79 -2.17
CA LEU A 37 -6.79 3.55 -2.43
C LEU A 37 -8.10 3.47 -1.63
N ARG A 38 -8.08 3.86 -0.35
CA ARG A 38 -9.28 3.90 0.50
C ARG A 38 -10.31 4.92 -0.02
N ALA A 39 -9.84 6.08 -0.47
CA ALA A 39 -10.69 7.11 -1.06
C ALA A 39 -11.30 6.63 -2.39
N ALA A 40 -10.49 6.06 -3.28
CA ALA A 40 -10.94 5.50 -4.56
C ALA A 40 -11.93 4.34 -4.36
N THR A 41 -11.71 3.48 -3.37
CA THR A 41 -12.63 2.39 -3.02
C THR A 41 -13.99 2.94 -2.56
N SER A 42 -13.97 3.97 -1.70
CA SER A 42 -15.21 4.63 -1.24
C SER A 42 -15.96 5.31 -2.40
N LEU A 43 -15.23 5.98 -3.29
CA LEU A 43 -15.80 6.61 -4.48
C LEU A 43 -16.39 5.58 -5.45
N ALA A 44 -15.71 4.45 -5.66
CA ALA A 44 -16.20 3.37 -6.51
C ALA A 44 -17.48 2.73 -5.94
N ARG A 45 -17.59 2.56 -4.61
CA ARG A 45 -18.83 2.11 -3.98
C ARG A 45 -19.98 3.09 -4.23
N LEU A 46 -19.72 4.39 -4.06
CA LEU A 46 -20.72 5.42 -4.34
C LEU A 46 -21.21 5.38 -5.81
N PHE A 47 -20.30 5.23 -6.77
CA PHE A 47 -20.67 5.11 -8.18
C PHE A 47 -21.42 3.82 -8.49
N ARG A 48 -21.03 2.70 -7.88
CA ARG A 48 -21.76 1.43 -8.00
C ARG A 48 -23.21 1.58 -7.52
N ASP A 49 -23.41 2.20 -6.36
CA ASP A 49 -24.73 2.38 -5.76
C ASP A 49 -25.61 3.35 -6.57
N GLN A 50 -24.99 4.20 -7.42
CA GLN A 50 -25.67 5.04 -8.41
C GLN A 50 -25.90 4.34 -9.77
N GLY A 51 -25.55 3.05 -9.90
CA GLY A 51 -25.64 2.31 -11.16
C GLY A 51 -24.53 2.64 -12.18
N ARG A 52 -23.54 3.45 -11.80
CA ARG A 52 -22.43 3.89 -12.66
C ARG A 52 -21.23 2.94 -12.58
N ARG A 53 -21.45 1.68 -12.96
CA ARG A 53 -20.49 0.58 -12.77
C ARG A 53 -19.14 0.82 -13.47
N GLU A 54 -19.16 1.32 -14.71
CA GLU A 54 -17.91 1.55 -15.46
C GLU A 54 -17.08 2.70 -14.86
N ASP A 55 -17.73 3.77 -14.37
CA ASP A 55 -17.02 4.86 -13.68
C ASP A 55 -16.41 4.38 -12.36
N ALA A 56 -17.13 3.55 -11.60
CA ALA A 56 -16.59 2.90 -10.40
C ALA A 56 -15.35 2.07 -10.72
N ARG A 57 -15.41 1.27 -11.78
CA ARG A 57 -14.31 0.39 -12.22
C ARG A 57 -13.10 1.21 -12.63
N ARG A 58 -13.29 2.24 -13.47
CA ARG A 58 -12.22 3.11 -13.96
C ARG A 58 -11.52 3.86 -12.83
N ALA A 59 -12.28 4.43 -11.89
CA ALA A 59 -11.73 5.17 -10.76
C ALA A 59 -10.87 4.27 -9.86
N LEU A 60 -11.32 3.05 -9.59
CA LEU A 60 -10.60 2.12 -8.71
C LEU A 60 -9.43 1.42 -9.41
N ALA A 61 -9.62 0.96 -10.66
CA ALA A 61 -8.58 0.25 -11.41
C ALA A 61 -7.35 1.13 -11.66
N GLY A 62 -7.56 2.44 -11.86
CA GLY A 62 -6.48 3.40 -12.06
C GLY A 62 -5.54 3.52 -10.87
N ILE A 63 -6.04 3.41 -9.64
CA ILE A 63 -5.23 3.44 -8.40
C ILE A 63 -4.72 2.04 -8.06
N TYR A 64 -5.56 1.01 -8.19
CA TYR A 64 -5.21 -0.38 -7.90
C TYR A 64 -4.02 -0.88 -8.73
N SER A 65 -3.88 -0.45 -9.99
CA SER A 65 -2.77 -0.85 -10.87
C SER A 65 -1.40 -0.33 -10.44
N TRP A 66 -1.31 0.71 -9.60
CA TRP A 66 -0.05 1.19 -9.03
C TRP A 66 0.51 0.25 -7.96
N PHE A 67 -0.32 -0.63 -7.42
CA PHE A 67 0.09 -1.62 -6.44
C PHE A 67 0.51 -2.90 -7.17
N THR A 68 1.81 -3.15 -7.20
CA THR A 68 2.39 -4.38 -7.75
C THR A 68 2.61 -5.45 -6.67
N GLU A 69 2.55 -5.06 -5.39
CA GLU A 69 2.80 -5.90 -4.21
C GLU A 69 1.88 -5.49 -3.05
N GLY A 70 1.80 -6.32 -2.01
CA GLY A 70 1.03 -6.00 -0.80
C GLY A 70 -0.45 -6.35 -0.88
N PHE A 71 -0.85 -7.24 -1.79
CA PHE A 71 -2.25 -7.69 -1.95
C PHE A 71 -2.86 -8.34 -0.69
N ASP A 72 -2.05 -8.66 0.32
CA ASP A 72 -2.52 -9.09 1.65
C ASP A 72 -3.00 -7.92 2.53
N LEU A 73 -2.77 -6.67 2.15
CA LEU A 73 -3.27 -5.52 2.88
C LEU A 73 -4.81 -5.48 2.80
N PRO A 74 -5.51 -5.21 3.93
CA PRO A 74 -6.97 -5.18 3.96
C PRO A 74 -7.59 -4.26 2.89
N ASP A 75 -6.99 -3.10 2.67
CA ASP A 75 -7.48 -2.12 1.68
C ASP A 75 -7.35 -2.65 0.24
N LEU A 76 -6.26 -3.35 -0.09
CA LEU A 76 -6.08 -3.96 -1.41
C LEU A 76 -7.02 -5.13 -1.64
N ARG A 77 -7.28 -5.95 -0.62
CA ARG A 77 -8.29 -7.02 -0.70
C ARG A 77 -9.70 -6.46 -0.93
N ALA A 78 -10.06 -5.40 -0.20
CA ALA A 78 -11.35 -4.74 -0.38
C ALA A 78 -11.50 -4.12 -1.78
N ALA A 79 -10.45 -3.48 -2.29
CA ALA A 79 -10.42 -2.93 -3.64
C ALA A 79 -10.55 -4.02 -4.71
N ARG A 80 -9.85 -5.15 -4.54
CA ARG A 80 -9.94 -6.28 -5.48
C ARG A 80 -11.35 -6.87 -5.53
N ALA A 81 -11.93 -7.16 -4.36
CA ALA A 81 -13.29 -7.70 -4.28
C ALA A 81 -14.31 -6.76 -4.95
N LEU A 82 -14.14 -5.45 -4.81
CA LEU A 82 -15.00 -4.48 -5.49
C LEU A 82 -14.76 -4.44 -7.00
N LEU A 83 -13.51 -4.55 -7.48
CA LEU A 83 -13.24 -4.65 -8.91
C LEU A 83 -13.85 -5.92 -9.54
N ASP A 84 -13.77 -7.05 -8.84
CA ASP A 84 -14.37 -8.32 -9.27
C ASP A 84 -15.91 -8.20 -9.31
N ASP A 85 -16.53 -7.57 -8.29
CA ASP A 85 -17.98 -7.25 -8.27
C ASP A 85 -18.39 -6.30 -9.39
N LEU A 86 -17.52 -5.37 -9.82
CA LEU A 86 -17.83 -4.42 -10.89
C LEU A 86 -17.65 -5.00 -12.31
N GLY A 87 -16.84 -6.05 -12.45
CA GLY A 87 -16.56 -6.71 -13.74
C GLY A 87 -17.45 -7.92 -14.05
N GLY A 88 -18.22 -8.40 -13.06
CA GLY A 88 -19.18 -9.51 -13.20
C GLY A 88 -20.57 -9.11 -13.64
#